data_AF-A0A182VDW2-F1
#
_entry.id   AF-A0A182VDW2-F1
#
_cell.length_a   1.000
_cell.length_b   1.000
_cell.length_c   1.000
_cell.angle_alpha   90.00
_cell.angle_beta   90.00
_cell.angle_gamma   90.00
#
_symmetry.space_group_name_H-M   'P 1'
#
loop_
_entity.id
_entity.type
_entity.pdbx_description
1 polymer ?
#
loop_
_entity_poly.entity_id
_entity_poly.type
_entity_poly.pdbx_seq_one_letter_code
_entity_poly.pdbx_strand_id
1 'polypeptide(L)'
;MKNFDAAIMPGIVACCLLLFSFAIIVQEGDGAVADEPGSCHSFGGGHVYPQEAPRFVDHKLQYTKAVISRPAPAFEATAVVDGAFKKIKLSDYRGKYLVFFFYPLDFTFVCPTEILAFSDRVNEFKKLNAEVIAASIDSHFTHLAWINTPRKEGGLGKINIPLVSDITHSISKDYGVFLDDLGHTLRGLFIIDDRGVLRQITMNDLPVGRSVDETLRLVQAFQYTDKHGEVCPAGWKPGQDTIVPNPEEKIKYFEKNH
;
A
#
# COMPACT_ATOMS: atom_id res chain seq x y z
N MET A 1 70.97 -17.91 56.18
CA MET A 1 71.06 -19.18 56.91
C MET A 1 70.26 -20.21 56.14
N LYS A 2 70.93 -21.21 55.52
CA LYS A 2 70.39 -22.34 54.72
C LYS A 2 69.62 -21.92 53.43
N ASN A 3 70.09 -22.16 52.19
CA ASN A 3 70.52 -23.38 51.46
C ASN A 3 69.34 -23.97 50.64
N PHE A 4 69.39 -23.93 49.29
CA PHE A 4 69.97 -24.94 48.35
C PHE A 4 69.03 -26.17 48.20
N ASP A 5 68.82 -26.83 47.05
CA ASP A 5 69.53 -26.99 45.75
C ASP A 5 68.48 -26.95 44.58
N ALA A 6 68.71 -26.68 43.28
CA ALA A 6 69.82 -26.83 42.32
C ALA A 6 70.00 -28.22 41.65
N ALA A 7 70.00 -28.23 40.29
CA ALA A 7 70.61 -29.18 39.29
C ALA A 7 69.62 -29.70 38.20
N ILE A 8 69.98 -30.21 36.99
CA ILE A 8 71.03 -30.00 35.94
C ILE A 8 70.43 -30.64 34.64
N MET A 9 70.33 -29.97 33.47
CA MET A 9 71.24 -29.92 32.29
C MET A 9 71.79 -31.26 31.72
N PRO A 10 72.24 -31.37 30.44
CA PRO A 10 72.21 -30.47 29.25
C PRO A 10 71.36 -31.09 28.08
N GLY A 11 71.38 -30.75 26.78
CA GLY A 11 71.99 -29.69 25.92
C GLY A 11 72.02 -30.07 24.40
N ILE A 12 72.79 -29.30 23.60
CA ILE A 12 73.21 -29.52 22.17
C ILE A 12 72.26 -29.08 21.01
N VAL A 13 72.89 -28.29 20.13
CA VAL A 13 72.54 -27.71 18.82
C VAL A 13 72.16 -28.73 17.72
N ALA A 14 71.16 -28.43 16.87
CA ALA A 14 71.16 -28.76 15.44
C ALA A 14 70.09 -27.99 14.62
N CYS A 15 70.42 -27.67 13.37
CA CYS A 15 69.53 -27.08 12.36
C CYS A 15 68.97 -28.18 11.42
N CYS A 16 67.67 -28.13 11.07
CA CYS A 16 67.04 -28.75 9.88
C CYS A 16 65.56 -28.31 9.84
N LEU A 17 65.10 -27.54 8.85
CA LEU A 17 64.65 -27.97 7.51
C LEU A 17 63.27 -28.69 7.47
N LEU A 18 62.25 -27.86 7.16
CA LEU A 18 61.13 -28.10 6.23
C LEU A 18 60.07 -29.20 6.50
N LEU A 19 58.90 -28.94 5.90
CA LEU A 19 57.74 -29.84 5.67
C LEU A 19 56.79 -30.10 6.86
N PHE A 20 55.90 -29.13 7.13
CA PHE A 20 54.53 -29.43 7.55
C PHE A 20 53.58 -29.23 6.37
N SER A 21 52.92 -30.32 5.95
CA SER A 21 51.98 -30.32 4.84
C SER A 21 50.67 -29.62 5.21
N PHE A 22 50.46 -28.41 4.71
CA PHE A 22 49.12 -27.81 4.66
C PHE A 22 48.35 -28.43 3.50
N ALA A 23 47.23 -29.10 3.79
CA ALA A 23 46.29 -29.53 2.78
C ALA A 23 45.56 -28.30 2.23
N ILE A 24 45.88 -27.93 0.99
CA ILE A 24 45.16 -26.89 0.26
C ILE A 24 43.84 -27.50 -0.23
N ILE A 25 42.72 -27.12 0.39
CA ILE A 25 41.40 -27.25 -0.25
C ILE A 25 41.20 -26.01 -1.10
N VAL A 26 41.36 -26.17 -2.41
CA VAL A 26 40.87 -25.19 -3.39
C VAL A 26 39.35 -25.35 -3.45
N GLN A 27 38.60 -24.30 -3.12
CA GLN A 27 37.25 -24.13 -3.66
C GLN A 27 37.33 -23.06 -4.74
N GLU A 28 37.03 -23.46 -5.98
CA GLU A 28 36.94 -22.57 -7.12
C GLU A 28 35.74 -21.62 -6.96
N GLY A 29 35.91 -20.39 -7.45
CA GLY A 29 34.85 -19.38 -7.48
C GLY A 29 34.01 -19.42 -8.76
N ASP A 30 32.97 -18.60 -8.75
CA ASP A 30 32.16 -18.17 -9.91
C ASP A 30 31.40 -19.26 -10.69
N GLY A 31 30.39 -19.81 -10.04
CA GLY A 31 29.16 -20.27 -10.71
C GLY A 31 28.11 -19.16 -10.70
N ALA A 32 27.98 -18.40 -11.80
CA ALA A 32 26.85 -17.50 -11.99
C ALA A 32 25.56 -18.32 -12.15
N VAL A 33 24.69 -18.30 -11.14
CA VAL A 33 23.41 -19.02 -11.17
C VAL A 33 22.44 -18.24 -12.08
N ALA A 34 21.95 -18.91 -13.13
CA ALA A 34 20.94 -18.33 -14.02
C ALA A 34 19.59 -18.19 -13.29
N ASP A 35 18.91 -17.06 -13.49
CA ASP A 35 17.54 -16.87 -12.98
C ASP A 35 16.56 -17.84 -13.66
N GLU A 36 16.03 -18.78 -12.89
CA GLU A 36 14.92 -19.65 -13.30
C GLU A 36 13.60 -18.85 -13.29
N PRO A 37 12.88 -18.75 -14.42
CA PRO A 37 11.62 -18.00 -14.50
C PRO A 37 10.52 -18.68 -13.69
N GLY A 38 10.34 -18.23 -12.45
CA GLY A 38 9.37 -18.77 -11.49
C GLY A 38 9.92 -19.00 -10.08
N SER A 39 11.20 -18.72 -9.82
CA SER A 39 11.77 -18.88 -8.48
C SER A 39 11.18 -17.87 -7.47
N CYS A 40 10.67 -18.36 -6.34
CA CYS A 40 10.17 -17.52 -5.26
C CYS A 40 11.33 -17.05 -4.38
N HIS A 41 11.79 -15.82 -4.58
CA HIS A 41 12.87 -15.25 -3.76
C HIS A 41 12.38 -14.90 -2.34
N SER A 42 13.01 -15.49 -1.33
CA SER A 42 12.85 -15.08 0.07
C SER A 42 14.01 -14.15 0.46
N PHE A 43 13.73 -12.85 0.57
CA PHE A 43 14.74 -11.86 0.91
C PHE A 43 14.90 -11.76 2.44
N GLY A 44 15.98 -12.35 2.96
CA GLY A 44 16.51 -11.98 4.28
C GLY A 44 15.75 -12.48 5.51
N GLY A 45 15.19 -13.70 5.50
CA GLY A 45 14.72 -14.39 6.71
C GLY A 45 13.57 -13.73 7.48
N GLY A 46 13.00 -12.64 6.95
CA GLY A 46 11.95 -11.85 7.56
C GLY A 46 10.73 -11.80 6.64
N HIS A 47 9.55 -11.93 7.25
CA HIS A 47 8.31 -11.60 6.57
C HIS A 47 8.27 -10.07 6.38
N VAL A 48 7.66 -9.58 5.29
CA VAL A 48 7.61 -8.13 4.96
C VAL A 48 6.98 -7.29 6.10
N TYR A 49 6.17 -7.93 6.94
CA TYR A 49 5.68 -7.39 8.21
C TYR A 49 5.93 -8.43 9.33
N PRO A 50 6.20 -8.01 10.58
CA PRO A 50 6.56 -8.92 11.66
C PRO A 50 5.39 -9.81 12.08
N GLN A 51 5.55 -11.12 11.85
CA GLN A 51 4.72 -12.24 12.32
C GLN A 51 3.20 -12.16 12.01
N GLU A 52 2.72 -13.10 11.19
CA GLU A 52 1.34 -13.58 11.41
C GLU A 52 1.25 -14.06 12.87
N ALA A 53 0.49 -13.33 13.70
CA ALA A 53 0.13 -13.81 15.02
C ALA A 53 -0.51 -15.20 14.88
N PRO A 54 -0.33 -16.12 15.87
CA PRO A 54 -0.97 -17.41 15.81
C PRO A 54 -2.48 -17.20 15.59
N ARG A 55 -3.04 -17.80 14.53
CA ARG A 55 -4.46 -17.66 14.16
C ARG A 55 -5.34 -18.38 15.17
N PHE A 56 -5.40 -17.86 16.40
CA PHE A 56 -6.50 -18.09 17.30
C PHE A 56 -7.74 -17.53 16.61
N VAL A 57 -8.61 -18.44 16.16
CA VAL A 57 -9.83 -18.10 15.42
C VAL A 57 -10.90 -17.63 16.41
N ASP A 58 -10.60 -16.56 17.13
CA ASP A 58 -11.60 -15.79 17.84
C ASP A 58 -12.29 -14.88 16.82
N HIS A 59 -13.59 -15.06 16.63
CA HIS A 59 -14.36 -14.34 15.60
C HIS A 59 -14.62 -12.90 16.06
N LYS A 60 -13.57 -12.07 16.01
CA LYS A 60 -13.63 -10.65 16.36
C LYS A 60 -14.57 -9.92 15.39
N LEU A 61 -15.67 -9.41 15.92
CA LEU A 61 -16.62 -8.59 15.17
C LEU A 61 -15.91 -7.33 14.66
N GLN A 62 -15.82 -7.18 13.34
CA GLN A 62 -15.38 -5.92 12.73
C GLN A 62 -16.57 -4.98 12.60
N TYR A 63 -16.42 -3.78 13.15
CA TYR A 63 -17.40 -2.70 13.07
C TYR A 63 -16.92 -1.65 12.08
N THR A 64 -17.81 -1.16 11.23
CA THR A 64 -17.56 -0.05 10.29
C THR A 64 -18.80 0.80 10.14
N LYS A 65 -18.63 2.09 9.89
CA LYS A 65 -19.71 3.01 9.47
C LYS A 65 -19.77 3.10 7.94
N ALA A 66 -18.75 2.65 7.22
CA ALA A 66 -18.69 2.69 5.76
C ALA A 66 -19.54 1.57 5.15
N VAL A 67 -20.75 1.91 4.71
CA VAL A 67 -21.71 0.99 4.06
C VAL A 67 -22.06 1.52 2.67
N ILE A 68 -21.87 0.69 1.63
CA ILE A 68 -22.24 1.04 0.25
C ILE A 68 -23.75 1.38 0.18
N SER A 69 -24.11 2.36 -0.65
CA SER A 69 -25.45 2.99 -0.76
C SER A 69 -25.87 3.88 0.44
N ARG A 70 -25.02 4.04 1.46
CA ARG A 70 -25.24 4.99 2.56
C ARG A 70 -24.31 6.20 2.46
N PRO A 71 -24.61 7.33 3.13
CA PRO A 71 -23.68 8.44 3.25
C PRO A 71 -22.34 7.95 3.81
N ALA A 72 -21.23 8.35 3.20
CA ALA A 72 -19.90 8.00 3.68
C ALA A 72 -19.61 8.63 5.07
N PRO A 73 -18.85 7.97 5.96
CA PRO A 73 -18.58 8.48 7.31
C PRO A 73 -17.91 9.86 7.28
N ALA A 74 -18.49 10.83 7.98
CA ALA A 74 -17.95 12.19 8.00
C ALA A 74 -16.65 12.26 8.81
N PHE A 75 -15.68 13.03 8.31
CA PHE A 75 -14.44 13.36 9.00
C PHE A 75 -14.07 14.83 8.85
N GLU A 76 -13.27 15.34 9.79
CA GLU A 76 -12.50 16.58 9.72
C GLU A 76 -11.09 16.28 10.24
N ALA A 77 -10.06 16.64 9.48
CA ALA A 77 -8.67 16.35 9.83
C ALA A 77 -7.69 17.38 9.26
N THR A 78 -6.47 17.40 9.80
CA THR A 78 -5.35 18.14 9.22
C THR A 78 -4.74 17.32 8.08
N ALA A 79 -4.57 17.97 6.94
CA ALA A 79 -3.91 17.41 5.77
C ALA A 79 -2.75 18.30 5.31
N VAL A 80 -1.76 17.70 4.64
CA VAL A 80 -0.76 18.45 3.88
C VAL A 80 -1.30 18.65 2.46
N VAL A 81 -1.45 19.92 2.06
CA VAL A 81 -1.99 20.33 0.76
C VAL A 81 -1.10 21.43 0.20
N ASP A 82 -0.49 21.19 -0.97
CA ASP A 82 0.49 22.10 -1.60
C ASP A 82 1.68 22.46 -0.68
N GLY A 83 2.09 21.53 0.19
CA GLY A 83 3.16 21.74 1.17
C GLY A 83 2.76 22.53 2.43
N ALA A 84 1.49 22.93 2.56
CA ALA A 84 0.96 23.64 3.72
C ALA A 84 -0.02 22.76 4.52
N PHE A 85 -0.09 22.96 5.84
CA PHE A 85 -1.10 22.34 6.68
C PHE A 85 -2.46 23.04 6.49
N LYS A 86 -3.48 22.29 6.10
CA LYS A 86 -4.86 22.76 5.96
C LYS A 86 -5.79 21.80 6.69
N LYS A 87 -6.84 22.33 7.34
CA LYS A 87 -7.97 21.49 7.77
C LYS A 87 -8.82 21.19 6.55
N ILE A 88 -9.22 19.93 6.38
CA ILE A 88 -10.17 19.50 5.36
C ILE A 88 -11.27 18.64 5.99
N LYS A 89 -12.43 18.60 5.36
CA LYS A 89 -13.59 17.80 5.75
C LYS A 89 -14.16 17.03 4.56
N LEU A 90 -14.83 15.91 4.82
CA LEU A 90 -15.55 15.18 3.77
C LEU A 90 -16.61 16.05 3.06
N SER A 91 -17.19 17.03 3.76
CA SER A 91 -18.17 17.97 3.19
C SER A 91 -17.60 18.89 2.12
N ASP A 92 -16.29 19.15 2.14
CA ASP A 92 -15.63 20.10 1.22
C ASP A 92 -15.57 19.55 -0.22
N TYR A 93 -15.82 18.26 -0.38
CA TYR A 93 -15.86 17.53 -1.66
C TYR A 93 -17.28 17.34 -2.21
N ARG A 94 -18.32 17.90 -1.59
CA ARG A 94 -19.70 17.83 -2.12
C ARG A 94 -19.80 18.48 -3.50
N GLY A 95 -20.61 17.87 -4.38
CA GLY A 95 -20.70 18.23 -5.80
C GLY A 95 -19.57 17.67 -6.67
N LYS A 96 -18.68 16.84 -6.11
CA LYS A 96 -17.62 16.12 -6.82
C LYS A 96 -17.59 14.66 -6.41
N TYR A 97 -17.16 13.78 -7.31
CA TYR A 97 -16.75 12.45 -6.89
C TYR A 97 -15.46 12.54 -6.06
N LEU A 98 -15.29 11.63 -5.10
CA LEU A 98 -14.09 11.55 -4.27
C LEU A 98 -13.58 10.11 -4.24
N VAL A 99 -12.34 9.93 -4.69
CA VAL A 99 -11.54 8.74 -4.40
C VAL A 99 -10.80 9.01 -3.09
N PHE A 100 -11.22 8.33 -2.02
CA PHE A 100 -10.58 8.41 -0.72
C PHE A 100 -9.88 7.08 -0.44
N PHE A 101 -8.56 7.08 -0.23
CA PHE A 101 -7.83 5.85 0.03
C PHE A 101 -6.87 5.95 1.21
N PHE A 102 -6.77 4.86 1.95
CA PHE A 102 -5.82 4.67 3.04
C PHE A 102 -4.59 3.90 2.56
N TYR A 103 -3.44 4.17 3.16
CA TYR A 103 -2.23 3.37 3.01
C TYR A 103 -1.63 3.12 4.41
N PRO A 104 -0.96 1.98 4.64
CA PRO A 104 -0.46 1.59 5.95
C PRO A 104 0.34 2.67 6.70
N LEU A 105 1.49 3.07 6.18
CA LEU A 105 2.48 3.93 6.86
C LEU A 105 3.33 4.72 5.86
N ASP A 106 3.74 5.94 6.25
CA ASP A 106 4.78 6.74 5.61
C ASP A 106 6.14 5.99 5.58
N PHE A 107 7.05 6.37 4.67
CA PHE A 107 8.40 5.80 4.54
C PHE A 107 8.48 4.26 4.35
N THR A 108 7.41 3.62 3.87
CA THR A 108 7.37 2.17 3.55
C THR A 108 7.41 1.90 2.03
N PHE A 109 7.30 0.62 1.62
CA PHE A 109 7.70 0.18 0.27
C PHE A 109 6.64 0.40 -0.83
N VAL A 110 5.42 -0.10 -0.63
CA VAL A 110 4.34 -0.04 -1.65
C VAL A 110 3.53 1.26 -1.55
N CYS A 111 3.43 1.85 -0.37
CA CYS A 111 2.69 3.09 -0.13
C CYS A 111 3.11 4.28 -1.04
N PRO A 112 4.42 4.58 -1.25
CA PRO A 112 4.80 5.66 -2.15
C PRO A 112 4.41 5.38 -3.59
N THR A 113 4.48 4.13 -4.07
CA THR A 113 4.15 3.84 -5.48
C THR A 113 2.68 4.10 -5.79
N GLU A 114 1.78 3.79 -4.85
CA GLU A 114 0.35 4.08 -4.96
C GLU A 114 0.07 5.60 -4.94
N ILE A 115 0.64 6.32 -3.96
CA ILE A 115 0.46 7.78 -3.81
C ILE A 115 0.97 8.52 -5.05
N LEU A 116 2.14 8.13 -5.56
CA LEU A 116 2.74 8.73 -6.76
C LEU A 116 1.90 8.44 -8.01
N ALA A 117 1.42 7.20 -8.20
CA ALA A 117 0.59 6.85 -9.34
C ALA A 117 -0.72 7.64 -9.39
N PHE A 118 -1.39 7.85 -8.25
CA PHE A 118 -2.57 8.72 -8.17
C PHE A 118 -2.21 10.20 -8.33
N SER A 119 -1.12 10.68 -7.71
CA SER A 119 -0.67 12.08 -7.79
C SER A 119 -0.32 12.51 -9.21
N ASP A 120 0.40 11.67 -9.95
CA ASP A 120 0.87 12.00 -11.30
C ASP A 120 -0.28 11.91 -12.34
N ARG A 121 -1.31 11.09 -12.05
CA ARG A 121 -2.52 10.92 -12.88
C ARG A 121 -3.76 11.68 -12.39
N VAL A 122 -3.66 12.50 -11.34
CA VAL A 122 -4.82 13.18 -10.72
C VAL A 122 -5.65 14.02 -11.71
N ASN A 123 -5.01 14.51 -12.77
CA ASN A 123 -5.66 15.30 -13.82
C ASN A 123 -6.69 14.48 -14.65
N GLU A 124 -6.59 13.15 -14.69
CA GLU A 124 -7.61 12.28 -15.28
C GLU A 124 -8.89 12.27 -14.45
N PHE A 125 -8.76 12.22 -13.11
CA PHE A 125 -9.89 12.32 -12.18
C PHE A 125 -10.52 13.73 -12.22
N LYS A 126 -9.71 14.79 -12.22
CA LYS A 126 -10.21 16.18 -12.26
C LYS A 126 -11.03 16.49 -13.53
N LYS A 127 -10.68 15.89 -14.67
CA LYS A 127 -11.48 15.98 -15.92
C LYS A 127 -12.87 15.34 -15.80
N LEU A 128 -13.05 14.40 -14.87
CA LEU A 128 -14.31 13.73 -14.56
C LEU A 128 -15.04 14.41 -13.38
N ASN A 129 -14.66 15.62 -12.96
CA ASN A 129 -15.16 16.24 -11.73
C ASN A 129 -15.01 15.33 -10.50
N ALA A 130 -13.86 14.64 -10.42
CA ALA A 130 -13.47 13.80 -9.29
C ALA A 130 -12.16 14.31 -8.65
N GLU A 131 -12.09 14.28 -7.33
CA GLU A 131 -10.87 14.54 -6.56
C GLU A 131 -10.31 13.24 -5.97
N VAL A 132 -9.04 13.27 -5.57
CA VAL A 132 -8.34 12.15 -4.94
C VAL A 132 -7.65 12.65 -3.66
N ILE A 133 -7.83 11.94 -2.55
CA ILE A 133 -7.11 12.19 -1.29
C ILE A 133 -6.60 10.86 -0.70
N ALA A 134 -5.43 10.91 -0.06
CA ALA A 134 -4.82 9.77 0.63
C ALA A 134 -4.81 9.99 2.15
N ALA A 135 -4.79 8.92 2.94
CA ALA A 135 -4.65 8.98 4.40
C ALA A 135 -3.79 7.85 4.96
N SER A 136 -3.13 8.11 6.09
CA SER A 136 -2.62 7.07 7.01
C SER A 136 -2.80 7.55 8.45
N ILE A 137 -2.30 6.75 9.41
CA ILE A 137 -2.27 7.14 10.82
C ILE A 137 -1.11 8.09 11.18
N ASP A 138 -0.23 8.38 10.22
CA ASP A 138 0.96 9.20 10.45
C ASP A 138 0.60 10.66 10.74
N SER A 139 1.54 11.40 11.34
CA SER A 139 1.35 12.82 11.61
C SER A 139 1.49 13.66 10.33
N HIS A 140 0.77 14.78 10.26
CA HIS A 140 0.94 15.76 9.18
C HIS A 140 2.37 16.33 9.09
N PHE A 141 3.16 16.28 10.16
CA PHE A 141 4.60 16.59 10.13
C PHE A 141 5.40 15.50 9.41
N THR A 142 5.07 14.22 9.64
CA THR A 142 5.66 13.05 8.96
C THR A 142 5.38 13.12 7.46
N HIS A 143 4.12 13.39 7.08
CA HIS A 143 3.72 13.58 5.69
C HIS A 143 4.53 14.69 5.00
N LEU A 144 4.71 15.85 5.65
CA LEU A 144 5.48 16.96 5.09
C LEU A 144 6.97 16.60 4.96
N ALA A 145 7.53 15.89 5.92
CA ALA A 145 8.90 15.37 5.80
C ALA A 145 9.03 14.41 4.61
N TRP A 146 8.08 13.49 4.42
CA TRP A 146 8.11 12.50 3.33
C TRP A 146 7.88 13.11 1.93
N ILE A 147 7.08 14.17 1.84
CA ILE A 147 6.94 15.05 0.65
C ILE A 147 8.26 15.76 0.34
N ASN A 148 9.02 16.18 1.36
CA ASN A 148 10.32 16.82 1.16
C ASN A 148 11.44 15.83 0.83
N THR A 149 11.28 14.53 1.13
CA THR A 149 12.22 13.48 0.72
C THR A 149 12.17 13.24 -0.80
N PRO A 150 13.31 13.17 -1.51
CA PRO A 150 13.36 12.87 -2.94
C PRO A 150 12.79 11.49 -3.30
N ARG A 151 12.10 11.37 -4.45
CA ARG A 151 11.57 10.09 -4.95
C ARG A 151 12.62 8.98 -5.12
N LYS A 152 13.87 9.36 -5.39
CA LYS A 152 15.02 8.42 -5.50
C LYS A 152 15.43 7.78 -4.17
N GLU A 153 15.02 8.38 -3.05
CA GLU A 153 15.33 7.95 -1.68
C GLU A 153 14.11 7.29 -0.99
N GLY A 154 13.08 6.90 -1.77
CA GLY A 154 11.82 6.38 -1.23
C GLY A 154 10.85 7.46 -0.73
N GLY A 155 11.15 8.74 -0.98
CA GLY A 155 10.25 9.87 -0.72
C GLY A 155 9.15 10.04 -1.77
N LEU A 156 8.29 11.04 -1.57
CA LEU A 156 7.24 11.40 -2.53
C LEU A 156 7.66 12.55 -3.46
N GLY A 157 8.54 13.44 -2.99
CA GLY A 157 8.75 14.74 -3.66
C GLY A 157 7.44 15.52 -3.77
N LYS A 158 7.36 16.40 -4.78
CA LYS A 158 6.12 17.12 -5.07
C LYS A 158 5.00 16.16 -5.50
N ILE A 159 3.86 16.26 -4.81
CA ILE A 159 2.61 15.56 -5.10
C ILE A 159 1.47 16.55 -5.35
N ASN A 160 0.40 16.07 -6.02
CA ASN A 160 -0.75 16.87 -6.44
C ASN A 160 -2.07 16.48 -5.74
N ILE A 161 -1.99 15.68 -4.66
CA ILE A 161 -3.12 15.19 -3.86
C ILE A 161 -2.88 15.47 -2.36
N PRO A 162 -3.92 15.76 -1.56
CA PRO A 162 -3.82 15.85 -0.11
C PRO A 162 -3.38 14.54 0.56
N LEU A 163 -2.51 14.64 1.58
CA LEU A 163 -2.26 13.57 2.56
C LEU A 163 -2.90 13.93 3.90
N VAL A 164 -3.85 13.11 4.35
CA VAL A 164 -4.65 13.31 5.57
C VAL A 164 -4.08 12.51 6.73
N SER A 165 -3.84 13.20 7.85
CA SER A 165 -3.33 12.60 9.08
C SER A 165 -4.49 12.12 9.98
N ASP A 166 -4.60 10.80 10.19
CA ASP A 166 -5.51 10.17 11.15
C ASP A 166 -4.77 9.65 12.39
N ILE A 167 -4.01 10.54 13.04
CA ILE A 167 -3.26 10.22 14.29
C ILE A 167 -4.14 9.75 15.46
N THR A 168 -5.46 9.89 15.34
CA THR A 168 -6.45 9.43 16.33
C THR A 168 -6.99 8.02 16.05
N HIS A 169 -6.69 7.48 14.87
CA HIS A 169 -7.24 6.25 14.30
C HIS A 169 -8.78 6.27 14.18
N SER A 170 -9.42 7.45 14.25
CA SER A 170 -10.88 7.57 14.28
C SER A 170 -11.47 7.42 12.88
N ILE A 171 -10.80 7.96 11.86
CA ILE A 171 -11.27 7.89 10.48
C ILE A 171 -11.07 6.47 9.93
N SER A 172 -9.90 5.88 10.18
CA SER A 172 -9.57 4.51 9.79
C SER A 172 -10.45 3.46 10.48
N LYS A 173 -10.87 3.67 11.74
CA LYS A 173 -11.87 2.84 12.42
C LYS A 173 -13.28 3.07 11.87
N ASP A 174 -13.69 4.30 11.64
CA ASP A 174 -15.00 4.62 11.06
C ASP A 174 -15.19 4.04 9.66
N TYR A 175 -14.12 3.96 8.88
CA TYR A 175 -14.09 3.33 7.56
C TYR A 175 -13.81 1.81 7.59
N GLY A 176 -13.49 1.22 8.75
CA GLY A 176 -13.30 -0.22 8.92
C GLY A 176 -12.00 -0.77 8.31
N VAL A 177 -10.94 0.05 8.25
CA VAL A 177 -9.64 -0.31 7.64
C VAL A 177 -8.49 -0.39 8.64
N PHE A 178 -8.73 -0.08 9.91
CA PHE A 178 -7.73 -0.13 10.98
C PHE A 178 -7.48 -1.58 11.44
N LEU A 179 -6.21 -1.98 11.49
CA LEU A 179 -5.78 -3.28 12.02
C LEU A 179 -5.33 -3.08 13.47
N ASP A 180 -6.21 -3.39 14.44
CA ASP A 180 -5.93 -3.18 15.87
C ASP A 180 -4.61 -3.81 16.32
N ASP A 181 -4.27 -4.98 15.78
CA ASP A 181 -3.12 -5.77 16.21
C ASP A 181 -1.79 -5.22 15.65
N LEU A 182 -1.84 -4.41 14.58
CA LEU A 182 -0.67 -3.77 13.95
C LEU A 182 -0.58 -2.26 14.19
N GLY A 183 -1.66 -1.62 14.64
CA GLY A 183 -1.70 -0.18 14.94
C GLY A 183 -1.77 0.75 13.72
N HIS A 184 -1.98 0.21 12.52
CA HIS A 184 -2.08 0.97 11.26
C HIS A 184 -3.19 0.43 10.35
N THR A 185 -3.37 0.99 9.15
CA THR A 185 -4.44 0.53 8.24
C THR A 185 -3.97 -0.59 7.30
N LEU A 186 -4.92 -1.33 6.73
CA LEU A 186 -4.75 -2.03 5.45
C LEU A 186 -4.90 -1.08 4.25
N ARG A 187 -4.82 -1.60 3.02
CA ARG A 187 -4.96 -0.81 1.78
C ARG A 187 -6.43 -0.66 1.35
N GLY A 188 -7.19 0.15 2.09
CA GLY A 188 -8.60 0.45 1.78
C GLY A 188 -8.74 1.63 0.81
N LEU A 189 -9.63 1.52 -0.19
CA LEU A 189 -10.00 2.59 -1.13
C LEU A 189 -11.52 2.67 -1.23
N PHE A 190 -12.04 3.88 -1.28
CA PHE A 190 -13.46 4.20 -1.26
C PHE A 190 -13.79 5.17 -2.40
N ILE A 191 -14.81 4.86 -3.19
CA ILE A 191 -15.36 5.80 -4.19
C ILE A 191 -16.67 6.35 -3.66
N ILE A 192 -16.72 7.67 -3.47
CA ILE A 192 -17.84 8.42 -2.92
C ILE A 192 -18.38 9.33 -4.04
N ASP A 193 -19.70 9.39 -4.21
CA ASP A 193 -20.31 10.25 -5.24
C ASP A 193 -20.45 11.72 -4.82
N ASP A 194 -20.91 12.55 -5.75
CA ASP A 194 -21.15 13.99 -5.59
C ASP A 194 -22.14 14.36 -4.48
N ARG A 195 -23.07 13.47 -4.15
CA ARG A 195 -24.02 13.58 -3.03
C ARG A 195 -23.39 13.15 -1.70
N GLY A 196 -22.23 12.51 -1.72
CA GLY A 196 -21.53 11.96 -0.57
C GLY A 196 -21.96 10.54 -0.18
N VAL A 197 -22.57 9.80 -1.10
CA VAL A 197 -22.95 8.39 -0.91
C VAL A 197 -21.78 7.49 -1.28
N LEU A 198 -21.47 6.52 -0.42
CA LEU A 198 -20.43 5.53 -0.69
C LEU A 198 -20.90 4.55 -1.78
N ARG A 199 -20.14 4.44 -2.87
CA ARG A 199 -20.49 3.64 -4.06
C ARG A 199 -19.68 2.35 -4.18
N GLN A 200 -18.43 2.35 -3.73
CA GLN A 200 -17.51 1.24 -3.90
C GLN A 200 -16.45 1.20 -2.80
N ILE A 201 -16.03 -0.01 -2.44
CA ILE A 201 -14.95 -0.30 -1.48
C ILE A 201 -14.01 -1.33 -2.11
N THR A 202 -12.72 -1.02 -2.19
CA THR A 202 -11.63 -1.98 -2.47
C THR A 202 -10.78 -2.11 -1.22
N MET A 203 -10.52 -3.33 -0.75
CA MET A 203 -9.60 -3.58 0.36
C MET A 203 -8.56 -4.61 -0.08
N ASN A 204 -7.31 -4.19 -0.14
CA ASN A 204 -6.18 -5.09 -0.39
C ASN A 204 -5.44 -5.39 0.94
N ASP A 205 -4.88 -6.58 1.02
CA ASP A 205 -3.88 -6.92 2.02
C ASP A 205 -2.56 -6.13 1.78
N LEU A 206 -1.71 -6.08 2.80
CA LEU A 206 -0.52 -5.24 2.85
C LEU A 206 0.49 -5.42 1.70
N PRO A 207 0.74 -6.62 1.11
CA PRO A 207 1.76 -6.77 0.08
C PRO A 207 1.31 -6.39 -1.35
N VAL A 208 0.01 -6.20 -1.61
CA VAL A 208 -0.52 -6.01 -2.98
C VAL A 208 -1.05 -4.59 -3.20
N GLY A 209 -0.38 -3.82 -4.06
CA GLY A 209 -0.82 -2.47 -4.46
C GLY A 209 -2.10 -2.47 -5.31
N ARG A 210 -2.79 -1.32 -5.34
CA ARG A 210 -4.04 -1.09 -6.09
C ARG A 210 -3.79 -0.56 -7.50
N SER A 211 -4.81 -0.64 -8.37
CA SER A 211 -4.78 -0.14 -9.74
C SER A 211 -5.49 1.21 -9.89
N VAL A 212 -4.77 2.21 -10.42
CA VAL A 212 -5.33 3.52 -10.80
C VAL A 212 -6.30 3.38 -11.97
N ASP A 213 -6.02 2.49 -12.94
CA ASP A 213 -6.87 2.29 -14.12
C ASP A 213 -8.23 1.69 -13.77
N GLU A 214 -8.27 0.72 -12.84
CA GLU A 214 -9.54 0.17 -12.36
C GLU A 214 -10.32 1.21 -11.55
N THR A 215 -9.63 2.01 -10.74
CA THR A 215 -10.26 3.11 -10.00
C THR A 215 -10.88 4.14 -10.94
N LEU A 216 -10.18 4.52 -12.01
CA LEU A 216 -10.67 5.42 -13.04
C LEU A 216 -11.88 4.83 -13.79
N ARG A 217 -11.81 3.56 -14.19
CA ARG A 217 -12.90 2.82 -14.84
C ARG A 217 -14.16 2.79 -13.97
N LEU A 218 -14.01 2.56 -12.67
CA LEU A 218 -15.13 2.54 -11.72
C LEU A 218 -15.78 3.93 -11.56
N VAL A 219 -14.98 5.00 -11.45
CA VAL A 219 -15.51 6.39 -11.43
C VAL A 219 -16.31 6.68 -12.72
N GLN A 220 -15.76 6.33 -13.88
CA GLN A 220 -16.45 6.49 -15.17
C GLN A 220 -17.75 5.69 -15.25
N ALA A 221 -17.76 4.45 -14.74
CA ALA A 221 -18.95 3.60 -14.74
C ALA A 221 -20.07 4.18 -13.86
N PHE A 222 -19.77 4.59 -12.63
CA PHE A 222 -20.79 5.19 -11.75
C PHE A 222 -21.34 6.50 -12.31
N GLN A 223 -20.50 7.34 -12.93
CA GLN A 223 -20.97 8.57 -13.57
C GLN A 223 -21.83 8.29 -14.81
N TYR A 224 -21.55 7.22 -15.54
CA TYR A 224 -22.40 6.78 -16.64
C TYR A 224 -23.78 6.33 -16.12
N THR A 225 -23.83 5.44 -15.13
CA THR A 225 -25.10 4.93 -14.59
C THR A 225 -25.94 6.04 -13.94
N ASP A 226 -25.32 6.96 -13.20
CA ASP A 226 -26.02 8.07 -12.55
C ASP A 226 -26.59 9.09 -13.55
N LYS A 227 -26.00 9.21 -14.74
CA LYS A 227 -26.47 10.11 -15.81
C LYS A 227 -27.49 9.46 -16.75
N HIS A 228 -27.32 8.17 -17.07
CA HIS A 228 -28.07 7.50 -18.12
C HIS A 228 -29.17 6.55 -17.60
N GLY A 229 -29.12 6.10 -16.35
CA GLY A 229 -30.09 5.16 -15.76
C GLY A 229 -29.96 3.71 -16.25
N GLU A 230 -29.05 3.45 -17.19
CA GLU A 230 -28.63 2.11 -17.62
C GLU A 230 -27.61 1.50 -16.64
N VAL A 231 -27.30 0.21 -16.79
CA VAL A 231 -26.27 -0.48 -16.00
C VAL A 231 -25.10 -0.96 -16.86
N CYS A 232 -23.89 -0.86 -16.28
CA CYS A 232 -22.63 -1.26 -16.92
C CYS A 232 -22.35 -2.77 -16.72
N PRO A 233 -22.10 -3.56 -17.78
CA PRO A 233 -21.70 -4.96 -17.69
C PRO A 233 -20.32 -5.20 -17.02
N ALA A 234 -20.00 -6.48 -16.81
CA ALA A 234 -18.69 -6.88 -16.30
C ALA A 234 -17.55 -6.40 -17.24
N GLY A 235 -16.52 -5.78 -16.66
CA GLY A 235 -15.38 -5.25 -17.42
C GLY A 235 -15.64 -3.98 -18.23
N TRP A 236 -16.85 -3.38 -18.15
CA TRP A 236 -17.25 -2.22 -18.95
C TRP A 236 -16.24 -1.06 -18.89
N LYS A 237 -16.00 -0.45 -20.05
CA LYS A 237 -15.21 0.76 -20.29
C LYS A 237 -16.03 1.75 -21.15
N PRO A 238 -15.71 3.06 -21.12
CA PRO A 238 -16.39 4.06 -21.94
C PRO A 238 -16.48 3.67 -23.43
N GLY A 239 -17.68 3.78 -23.99
CA GLY A 239 -17.97 3.41 -25.39
C GLY A 239 -18.38 1.95 -25.60
N GLN A 240 -18.37 1.10 -24.58
CA GLN A 240 -18.93 -0.26 -24.64
C GLN A 240 -20.43 -0.28 -24.33
N ASP A 241 -21.08 -1.34 -24.80
CA ASP A 241 -22.51 -1.59 -24.62
C ASP A 241 -22.94 -1.69 -23.16
N THR A 242 -24.19 -1.31 -22.93
CA THR A 242 -24.85 -1.18 -21.63
C THR A 242 -26.22 -1.86 -21.64
N ILE A 243 -26.77 -2.12 -20.46
CA ILE A 243 -28.04 -2.83 -20.29
C ILE A 243 -29.09 -1.85 -19.73
N VAL A 244 -30.23 -1.71 -20.41
CA VAL A 244 -31.42 -1.08 -19.83
C VAL A 244 -31.98 -2.02 -18.74
N PRO A 245 -32.15 -1.58 -17.48
CA PRO A 245 -32.59 -2.43 -16.37
C PRO A 245 -34.11 -2.71 -16.39
N ASN A 246 -34.62 -3.15 -17.54
CA ASN A 246 -36.01 -3.53 -17.77
C ASN A 246 -36.07 -4.99 -18.30
N PRO A 247 -37.02 -5.84 -17.86
CA PRO A 247 -37.09 -7.25 -18.28
C PRO A 247 -37.22 -7.50 -19.79
N GLU A 248 -37.87 -6.60 -20.52
CA GLU A 248 -38.07 -6.68 -21.97
C GLU A 248 -36.91 -6.04 -22.72
N GLU A 249 -36.52 -4.81 -22.34
CA GLU A 249 -35.51 -4.06 -23.09
C GLU A 249 -34.09 -4.60 -22.95
N LYS A 250 -33.77 -5.28 -21.83
CA LYS A 250 -32.46 -5.92 -21.64
C LYS A 250 -32.13 -6.93 -22.74
N ILE A 251 -33.14 -7.52 -23.39
CA ILE A 251 -32.98 -8.54 -24.44
C ILE A 251 -32.13 -7.99 -25.59
N LYS A 252 -32.28 -6.70 -25.95
CA LYS A 252 -31.48 -6.00 -26.97
C LYS A 252 -29.97 -6.10 -26.74
N TYR A 253 -29.52 -6.09 -25.49
CA TYR A 253 -28.10 -6.26 -25.15
C TYR A 253 -27.66 -7.71 -25.34
N PHE A 254 -28.45 -8.66 -24.84
CA PHE A 254 -28.12 -10.09 -24.89
C PHE A 254 -28.14 -10.65 -26.32
N GLU A 255 -29.07 -10.21 -27.18
CA GLU A 255 -29.12 -10.56 -28.61
C GLU A 255 -27.94 -10.00 -29.41
N LYS A 256 -27.29 -8.93 -28.92
CA LYS A 256 -26.13 -8.32 -29.58
C LYS A 256 -24.80 -8.95 -29.16
N ASN A 257 -24.73 -9.53 -27.97
CA ASN A 257 -23.49 -9.95 -27.32
C ASN A 257 -23.36 -11.49 -27.14
N HIS A 258 -24.34 -12.27 -27.64
CA HIS A 258 -24.35 -13.73 -27.64
C HIS A 258 -24.91 -14.28 -28.97
#